data_AF-U1PGA7-F1
#
_entry.id   AF-U1PGA7-F1
#
_cell.length_a   1.000
_cell.length_b   1.000
_cell.length_c   1.000
_cell.angle_alpha   90.00
_cell.angle_beta   90.00
_cell.angle_gamma   90.00
#
_symmetry.space_group_name_H-M   'P 1'
#
loop_
_entity.id
_entity.type
_entity.pdbx_description
1 polymer ?
#
loop_
_entity_poly.entity_id
_entity_poly.type
_entity_poly.pdbx_seq_one_letter_code
_entity_poly.pdbx_strand_id
1 'polypeptide(L)' 'MTDQTPDVDEKTDNRYSALEIGDGDIVIYDREEPSAWLQSDHTVELAV' A
#
# COMPACT_ATOMS: atom_id res chain seq x y z
N MET A 1 -2.77 -11.37 -27.41
CA MET A 1 -2.27 -10.77 -26.16
C MET A 1 -3.34 -9.79 -25.73
N THR A 2 -4.09 -10.10 -24.68
CA THR A 2 -5.11 -9.21 -24.13
C THR A 2 -4.43 -8.17 -23.25
N ASP A 3 -4.51 -6.92 -23.67
CA ASP A 3 -4.11 -5.75 -22.89
C ASP A 3 -5.10 -5.58 -21.74
N GLN A 4 -4.78 -6.14 -20.58
CA GLN A 4 -5.51 -5.90 -19.34
C GLN A 4 -4.89 -4.65 -18.71
N THR A 5 -5.38 -3.48 -19.10
CA THR A 5 -5.20 -2.29 -18.27
C THR A 5 -6.01 -2.57 -16.98
N PRO A 6 -5.40 -2.63 -15.79
CA PRO A 6 -6.17 -2.84 -14.57
C PRO A 6 -7.16 -1.67 -14.45
N ASP A 7 -8.44 -2.02 -14.34
CA ASP A 7 -9.51 -1.08 -14.03
C ASP A 7 -9.26 -0.63 -12.58
N VAL A 8 -8.47 0.43 -12.42
CA VAL A 8 -8.15 1.00 -11.10
C VAL A 8 -9.40 1.76 -10.67
N ASP A 9 -10.32 1.04 -10.02
CA ASP A 9 -11.52 1.62 -9.44
C ASP A 9 -11.06 2.79 -8.53
N GLU A 10 -11.42 4.04 -8.89
CA GLU A 10 -11.01 5.26 -8.19
C GLU A 10 -11.43 5.27 -6.71
N LYS A 11 -12.28 4.32 -6.29
CA LYS A 11 -12.66 4.10 -4.89
C LYS A 11 -11.63 3.32 -4.08
N THR A 12 -10.74 2.58 -4.70
CA THR A 12 -9.72 1.77 -4.00
C THR A 12 -8.51 2.57 -3.54
N ASP A 13 -8.31 3.77 -4.09
CA ASP A 13 -7.07 4.53 -3.91
C ASP A 13 -6.97 5.24 -2.54
N ASN A 14 -8.07 5.32 -1.78
CA ASN A 14 -8.10 6.02 -0.49
C ASN A 14 -8.20 5.08 0.72
N ARG A 15 -8.25 3.75 0.51
CA ARG A 15 -8.29 2.77 1.59
C ARG A 15 -6.93 2.63 2.28
N TYR A 16 -5.84 2.69 1.51
CA TYR A 16 -4.49 2.60 2.05
C TYR A 16 -3.83 3.98 2.13
N SER A 17 -3.02 4.22 3.16
CA SER A 17 -2.25 5.46 3.30
C SER A 17 -0.86 5.20 3.86
N ALA A 18 0.08 6.09 3.59
CA ALA A 18 1.43 6.03 4.10
C ALA A 18 1.57 6.87 5.38
N LEU A 19 2.33 6.36 6.34
CA LEU A 19 2.81 7.09 7.50
C LEU A 19 4.34 6.98 7.55
N GLU A 20 5.03 8.12 7.59
CA GLU A 20 6.48 8.17 7.82
C GLU A 20 6.75 8.05 9.33
N ILE A 21 7.52 7.04 9.72
CA ILE A 21 7.84 6.73 11.12
C ILE A 21 9.33 6.95 11.42
N GLY A 22 9.88 8.08 11.00
CA GLY A 22 11.28 8.44 11.24
C GLY A 22 12.27 7.60 10.44
N ASP A 23 13.52 8.08 10.34
CA ASP A 23 14.63 7.40 9.64
C ASP A 23 14.35 7.00 8.16
N GLY A 24 13.34 7.60 7.53
CA GLY A 24 12.92 7.28 6.17
C GLY A 24 12.03 6.04 6.05
N ASP A 25 11.63 5.44 7.17
CA ASP A 25 10.75 4.29 7.20
C ASP A 25 9.31 4.70 6.92
N ILE A 26 8.67 3.97 6.00
CA ILE A 26 7.28 4.19 5.60
C ILE A 26 6.45 2.97 5.95
N VAL A 27 5.30 3.20 6.58
CA VAL A 27 4.31 2.15 6.83
C VAL A 27 3.04 2.42 6.06
N ILE A 28 2.54 1.41 5.34
CA ILE A 28 1.30 1.49 4.56
C ILE A 28 0.16 0.87 5.36
N TYR A 29 -0.88 1.67 5.69
CA TYR A 29 -2.02 1.26 6.53
C TYR A 29 -3.36 1.31 5.85
N ASP A 30 -4.19 0.30 6.14
CA ASP A 30 -5.62 0.33 5.90
C ASP A 30 -6.31 1.35 6.83
N ARG A 31 -6.96 2.36 6.24
CA ARG A 31 -7.70 3.43 6.91
C ARG A 31 -9.12 3.04 7.29
N GLU A 32 -9.68 2.04 6.63
CA GLU A 32 -11.05 1.59 6.85
C GLU A 32 -11.09 0.46 7.89
N GLU A 33 -10.04 -0.37 7.93
CA GLU A 33 -9.90 -1.46 8.89
C GLU A 33 -8.56 -1.40 9.65
N PRO A 34 -8.42 -0.51 10.65
CA PRO A 34 -7.16 -0.34 11.39
C PRO A 34 -6.69 -1.60 12.12
N SER A 35 -7.60 -2.53 12.41
CA SER A 35 -7.31 -3.81 13.08
C SER A 35 -6.87 -4.93 12.11
N ALA A 36 -6.96 -4.72 10.80
CA ALA A 36 -6.60 -5.72 9.79
C ALA A 36 -5.09 -5.82 9.54
N TRP A 37 -4.30 -5.11 10.34
CA TRP A 37 -2.85 -5.06 10.22
C TRP A 37 -2.17 -6.38 10.60
N LEU A 38 -1.57 -7.02 9.61
CA LEU A 38 -0.61 -8.10 9.78
C LEU A 38 0.80 -7.53 9.57
N GLN A 39 1.61 -7.56 10.64
CA GLN A 39 3.02 -7.18 10.54
C GLN A 39 3.70 -8.13 9.54
N SER A 40 4.24 -7.55 8.46
CA SER A 40 5.02 -8.25 7.45
C SER A 40 6.52 -8.14 7.77
N ASP A 41 7.28 -9.21 7.55
CA ASP A 41 8.74 -9.23 7.56
C ASP A 41 9.34 -9.07 6.14
N HIS A 42 8.49 -8.84 5.14
CA HIS A 42 8.88 -8.70 3.74
C HIS A 42 9.15 -7.23 3.37
N THR A 43 10.35 -6.96 2.85
CA THR A 43 10.78 -5.63 2.34
C THR A 43 10.84 -5.63 0.82
N VAL A 44 10.37 -4.56 0.18
CA VAL A 44 10.45 -4.35 -1.27
C VAL A 44 11.37 -3.17 -1.56
N GLU A 45 12.35 -3.36 -2.44
CA GLU A 45 13.21 -2.27 -2.92
C GLU A 45 12.53 -1.49 -4.06
N LEU A 46 12.63 -0.17 -4.06
CA LEU A 46 12.14 0.66 -5.16
C LEU A 46 13.03 0.42 -6.40
N ALA A 47 12.41 -0.01 -7.50
CA ALA A 47 13.10 -0.16 -8.77
C ALA A 47 13.59 1.20 -9.28
N VAL A 48 14.87 1.26 -9.64
CA VAL A 48 15.58 2.46 -10.14
C VAL A 48 15.34 2.68 -11.62
#